data_AF-M2QW82-F1
#
_entry.id   AF-M2QW82-F1
#
_cell.length_a   1.000
_cell.length_b   1.000
_cell.length_c   1.000
_cell.angle_alpha   90.00
_cell.angle_beta   90.00
_cell.angle_gamma   90.00
#
_symmetry.space_group_name_H-M   'P 1'
#
loop_
_entity.id
_entity.type
_entity.pdbx_description
1 polymer ?
#
loop_
_entity_poly.entity_id
_entity_poly.type
_entity_poly.pdbx_seq_one_letter_code
_entity_poly.pdbx_strand_id
1 'polypeptide(L)'
;MGLTATAVNGDIYTDRLHKKILNDEFQVLLPSPEMCLKHEQFSKLMRTPAFMKNVAAIVIDEAHCISQWGETFRKDYRQLVKLRSFVPLDVPILATSATLPPLVLADVKAQLSFESSRMMYINLGNDRHNITPLVSRMHGAAGDLNALNFAVDEAVAGLPLPKTLIFFNRRML
;
A
#
# COMPACT_ATOMS: atom_id res chain seq x y z
N MET A 1 9.09 6.40 -16.80
CA MET A 1 8.84 4.95 -16.69
C MET A 1 7.71 4.63 -17.66
N GLY A 2 7.98 3.92 -18.75
CA GLY A 2 7.08 3.84 -19.92
C GLY A 2 5.84 2.96 -19.78
N LEU A 3 5.34 2.71 -18.56
CA LEU A 3 4.11 1.96 -18.35
C LEU A 3 2.92 2.91 -18.29
N THR A 4 1.83 2.57 -18.98
CA THR A 4 0.57 3.31 -18.85
C THR A 4 -0.19 2.82 -17.62
N ALA A 5 -0.56 3.75 -16.74
CA ALA A 5 -1.25 3.45 -15.49
C ALA A 5 -2.41 4.40 -15.24
N THR A 6 -3.45 3.93 -14.54
CA THR A 6 -4.54 4.78 -14.08
C THR A 6 -5.01 4.38 -12.68
N ALA A 7 -5.36 5.39 -11.88
CA ALA A 7 -6.18 5.18 -10.69
C ALA A 7 -7.61 4.81 -11.10
N VAL A 8 -8.25 3.97 -10.27
CA VAL A 8 -9.66 3.59 -10.42
C VAL A 8 -10.34 3.82 -9.08
N ASN A 9 -11.12 4.88 -8.96
CA ASN A 9 -11.92 5.21 -7.78
C ASN A 9 -13.29 5.75 -8.21
N GLY A 10 -14.22 5.91 -7.27
CA GLY A 10 -15.59 6.33 -7.56
C GLY A 10 -15.69 7.69 -8.27
N ASP A 11 -14.74 8.59 -8.05
CA ASP A 11 -14.76 9.94 -8.63
C ASP A 11 -14.21 9.97 -10.06
N ILE A 12 -13.26 9.08 -10.39
CA ILE A 12 -12.55 9.07 -11.68
C ILE A 12 -13.15 8.04 -12.65
N TYR A 13 -13.85 7.02 -12.13
CA TYR A 13 -14.39 5.93 -12.94
C TYR A 13 -15.63 6.37 -13.73
N THR A 14 -15.38 6.74 -14.99
CA THR A 14 -16.39 7.17 -15.96
C THR A 14 -16.53 6.17 -17.11
N ASP A 15 -17.60 6.27 -17.90
CA ASP A 15 -17.75 5.46 -19.13
C ASP A 15 -16.58 5.63 -20.10
N ARG A 16 -15.99 6.83 -20.13
CA ARG A 16 -14.78 7.08 -20.92
C ARG A 16 -13.63 6.24 -20.40
N LEU A 17 -13.35 6.28 -19.10
CA LEU A 17 -12.28 5.48 -18.50
C LEU A 17 -12.54 3.98 -18.68
N HIS A 18 -13.78 3.53 -18.48
CA HIS A 18 -14.18 2.14 -18.70
C HIS A 18 -13.85 1.65 -20.12
N LYS A 19 -14.17 2.44 -21.15
CA LYS A 19 -13.82 2.13 -22.54
C LYS A 19 -12.31 2.07 -22.78
N LYS A 20 -11.55 3.02 -22.21
CA LYS A 20 -10.09 3.00 -22.30
C LYS A 20 -9.48 1.74 -21.66
N ILE A 21 -10.03 1.30 -20.52
CA ILE A 21 -9.62 0.05 -19.86
C ILE A 21 -9.95 -1.16 -20.75
N LEU A 22 -11.14 -1.22 -21.35
CA LEU A 22 -11.54 -2.29 -22.27
C LEU A 22 -10.70 -2.34 -23.57
N ASN A 23 -10.14 -1.22 -23.98
CA ASN A 23 -9.26 -1.11 -25.15
C ASN A 23 -7.79 -1.39 -24.82
N ASP A 24 -7.48 -1.93 -23.64
CA ASP A 24 -6.12 -2.22 -23.17
C ASP A 24 -5.17 -1.01 -23.21
N GLU A 25 -5.69 0.23 -23.04
CA GLU A 25 -4.87 1.45 -23.07
C GLU A 25 -3.98 1.60 -21.81
N PHE A 26 -4.23 0.80 -20.77
CA PHE A 26 -3.52 0.81 -19.50
C PHE A 26 -2.92 -0.55 -19.18
N GLN A 27 -1.66 -0.55 -18.76
CA GLN A 27 -0.95 -1.75 -18.28
C GLN A 27 -1.11 -1.95 -16.77
N VAL A 28 -1.39 -0.88 -16.01
CA VAL A 28 -1.58 -0.94 -14.55
C VAL A 28 -2.86 -0.22 -14.16
N LEU A 29 -3.74 -0.94 -13.45
CA LEU A 29 -4.92 -0.37 -12.82
C LEU A 29 -4.68 -0.33 -11.31
N LEU A 30 -4.96 0.82 -10.69
CA LEU A 30 -4.83 1.03 -9.25
C LEU A 30 -6.23 1.27 -8.62
N PRO A 31 -7.04 0.21 -8.46
CA PRO A 31 -8.34 0.31 -7.82
C PRO A 31 -8.24 0.28 -6.30
N SER A 32 -9.20 0.93 -5.63
CA SER A 32 -9.43 0.69 -4.20
C SER A 32 -10.14 -0.66 -3.97
N PRO A 33 -10.07 -1.27 -2.78
CA PRO A 33 -10.83 -2.50 -2.47
C PRO A 33 -12.33 -2.38 -2.72
N GLU A 34 -12.91 -1.22 -2.43
CA GLU A 34 -14.32 -0.90 -2.63
C GLU A 34 -14.69 -0.96 -4.13
N MET A 35 -13.82 -0.46 -5.00
CA MET A 35 -14.04 -0.53 -6.45
C MET A 35 -14.10 -1.97 -6.93
N CYS A 36 -13.15 -2.81 -6.50
CA CYS A 36 -13.11 -4.21 -6.90
C CYS A 36 -14.33 -5.02 -6.42
N LEU A 37 -14.84 -4.70 -5.23
CA LEU A 37 -15.82 -5.54 -4.53
C LEU A 37 -17.27 -5.05 -4.63
N LYS A 38 -17.48 -3.72 -4.62
CA LYS A 38 -18.81 -3.10 -4.45
C LYS A 38 -19.25 -2.29 -5.67
N HIS A 39 -18.33 -1.64 -6.37
CA HIS A 39 -18.70 -0.80 -7.51
C HIS A 39 -19.25 -1.67 -8.64
N GLU A 40 -20.50 -1.45 -9.04
CA GLU A 40 -21.23 -2.35 -9.94
C GLU A 40 -20.49 -2.61 -11.26
N GLN A 41 -20.15 -1.57 -12.00
CA GLN A 41 -19.60 -1.73 -13.35
C GLN A 41 -18.16 -2.28 -13.32
N PHE A 42 -17.29 -1.79 -12.44
CA PHE A 42 -15.92 -2.27 -12.31
C PHE A 42 -15.84 -3.70 -11.74
N SER A 43 -16.62 -4.03 -10.70
CA SER A 43 -16.67 -5.41 -10.18
C SER A 43 -17.22 -6.39 -11.22
N LYS A 44 -18.23 -5.99 -12.02
CA LYS A 44 -18.71 -6.79 -13.16
C LYS A 44 -17.60 -7.00 -14.19
N LEU A 45 -16.83 -5.96 -14.52
CA LEU A 45 -15.70 -6.06 -15.44
C LEU A 45 -14.65 -7.09 -14.95
N MET A 46 -14.24 -6.99 -13.68
CA MET A 46 -13.30 -7.91 -13.04
C MET A 46 -13.78 -9.38 -13.04
N ARG A 47 -15.08 -9.62 -13.20
CA ARG A 47 -15.67 -10.96 -13.27
C ARG A 47 -15.80 -11.48 -14.70
N THR A 48 -15.51 -10.68 -15.72
CA THR A 48 -15.60 -11.14 -17.12
C THR A 48 -14.35 -11.92 -17.51
N PRO A 49 -14.50 -13.16 -18.04
CA PRO A 49 -13.34 -13.97 -18.45
C PRO A 49 -12.47 -13.30 -19.50
N ALA A 50 -13.09 -12.54 -20.42
CA ALA A 50 -12.37 -11.82 -21.47
C ALA A 50 -11.38 -10.79 -20.88
N PHE A 51 -11.80 -10.03 -19.87
CA PHE A 51 -10.93 -9.09 -19.17
C PHE A 51 -9.87 -9.83 -18.35
N MET A 52 -10.27 -10.83 -17.56
CA MET A 52 -9.34 -11.56 -16.69
C MET A 52 -8.25 -12.33 -17.44
N LYS A 53 -8.50 -12.74 -18.69
CA LYS A 53 -7.50 -13.37 -19.57
C LYS A 53 -6.28 -12.48 -19.82
N ASN A 54 -6.45 -11.15 -19.79
CA ASN A 54 -5.38 -10.18 -20.01
C ASN A 54 -4.71 -9.74 -18.69
N VAL A 55 -5.21 -10.17 -17.53
CA VAL A 55 -4.65 -9.80 -16.22
C VAL A 55 -3.49 -10.72 -15.88
N ALA A 56 -2.28 -10.15 -15.83
CA ALA A 56 -1.06 -10.90 -15.53
C ALA A 56 -0.89 -11.22 -14.03
N ALA A 57 -1.39 -10.35 -13.14
CA ALA A 57 -1.29 -10.50 -11.69
C ALA A 57 -2.26 -9.56 -10.98
N ILE A 58 -2.59 -9.90 -9.73
CA ILE A 58 -3.28 -8.99 -8.80
C ILE A 58 -2.35 -8.74 -7.62
N VAL A 59 -2.12 -7.47 -7.30
CA VAL A 59 -1.27 -7.07 -6.18
C VAL A 59 -2.14 -6.38 -5.12
N ILE A 60 -2.15 -6.95 -3.91
CA ILE A 60 -2.75 -6.38 -2.72
C ILE A 60 -1.64 -5.66 -1.95
N ASP A 61 -1.59 -4.34 -2.13
CA ASP A 61 -0.62 -3.51 -1.43
C ASP A 61 -1.10 -3.11 -0.03
N GLU A 62 -0.14 -2.95 0.88
CA GLU A 62 -0.35 -2.81 2.32
C GLU A 62 -1.22 -3.92 2.93
N ALA A 63 -0.90 -5.17 2.59
CA ALA A 63 -1.63 -6.35 3.04
C ALA A 63 -1.78 -6.46 4.56
N HIS A 64 -0.93 -5.79 5.35
CA HIS A 64 -1.08 -5.71 6.81
C HIS A 64 -2.44 -5.13 7.25
N CYS A 65 -3.11 -4.34 6.39
CA CYS A 65 -4.44 -3.80 6.64
C CYS A 65 -5.51 -4.88 6.88
N ILE A 66 -5.26 -6.12 6.44
CA ILE A 66 -6.16 -7.26 6.64
C ILE A 66 -6.22 -7.66 8.13
N SER A 67 -5.08 -7.58 8.82
CA SER A 67 -4.92 -8.03 10.22
C SER A 67 -4.97 -6.87 11.23
N GLN A 68 -4.59 -5.64 10.86
CA GLN A 68 -4.50 -4.52 11.80
C GLN A 68 -5.82 -4.25 12.58
N TRP A 69 -5.63 -3.82 13.82
CA TRP A 69 -6.60 -3.86 14.92
C TRP A 69 -7.77 -2.91 14.73
N GLY A 70 -8.97 -3.48 14.59
CA GLY A 70 -10.24 -2.80 14.80
C GLY A 70 -11.22 -2.92 13.64
N GLU A 71 -12.51 -2.82 13.96
CA GLU A 71 -13.58 -2.72 12.96
C GLU A 71 -13.50 -1.45 12.10
N THR A 72 -12.68 -0.47 12.47
CA THR A 72 -12.62 0.84 11.80
C THR A 72 -11.57 0.92 10.69
N PHE A 73 -10.60 0.00 10.63
CA PHE A 73 -9.54 0.06 9.63
C PHE A 73 -9.86 -0.82 8.42
N ARG A 74 -10.32 -0.17 7.34
CA ARG A 74 -10.59 -0.70 5.98
C ARG A 74 -11.15 -2.14 5.96
N LYS A 75 -12.38 -2.33 6.46
CA LYS A 75 -13.12 -3.62 6.44
C LYS A 75 -13.10 -4.32 5.06
N ASP A 76 -12.97 -3.55 3.98
CA ASP A 76 -12.96 -4.06 2.61
C ASP A 76 -11.69 -4.84 2.25
N TYR A 77 -10.56 -4.60 2.93
CA TYR A 77 -9.34 -5.40 2.75
C TYR A 77 -9.56 -6.87 3.13
N ARG A 78 -10.29 -7.15 4.22
CA ARG A 78 -10.63 -8.53 4.62
C ARG A 78 -11.52 -9.22 3.61
N GLN A 79 -12.28 -8.46 2.83
CA GLN A 79 -13.17 -8.99 1.81
C GLN A 79 -12.46 -9.26 0.48
N LEU A 80 -11.18 -8.88 0.33
CA LEU A 80 -10.41 -9.13 -0.89
C LEU A 80 -10.20 -10.62 -1.19
N VAL A 81 -10.39 -11.51 -0.21
CA VAL A 81 -10.45 -12.96 -0.47
C VAL A 81 -11.53 -13.32 -1.50
N LYS A 82 -12.62 -12.54 -1.59
CA LYS A 82 -13.69 -12.74 -2.57
C LYS A 82 -13.19 -12.63 -4.01
N LEU A 83 -12.07 -11.94 -4.26
CA LEU A 83 -11.45 -11.91 -5.58
C LEU A 83 -11.16 -13.32 -6.08
N ARG A 84 -10.76 -14.25 -5.20
CA ARG A 84 -10.51 -15.65 -5.56
C ARG A 84 -11.71 -16.39 -6.15
N SER A 85 -12.93 -15.91 -5.91
CA SER A 85 -14.13 -16.55 -6.45
C SER A 85 -14.34 -16.30 -7.96
N PHE A 86 -13.66 -15.31 -8.53
CA PHE A 86 -13.81 -14.92 -9.94
C PHE A 86 -12.49 -14.65 -10.66
N VAL A 87 -11.37 -14.64 -9.95
CA VAL A 87 -10.04 -14.59 -10.53
C VAL A 87 -9.63 -16.01 -10.97
N PRO A 88 -9.18 -16.20 -12.22
CA PRO A 88 -8.68 -17.48 -12.69
C PRO A 88 -7.52 -18.03 -11.84
N LEU A 89 -7.41 -19.35 -11.75
CA LEU A 89 -6.42 -20.03 -10.89
C LEU A 89 -4.96 -19.78 -11.32
N ASP A 90 -4.74 -19.44 -12.58
CA ASP A 90 -3.45 -19.12 -13.18
C ASP A 90 -3.01 -17.66 -12.97
N VAL A 91 -3.90 -16.78 -12.51
CA VAL A 91 -3.56 -15.39 -12.19
C VAL A 91 -3.03 -15.31 -10.75
N PRO A 92 -1.74 -14.99 -10.54
CA PRO A 92 -1.17 -14.92 -9.20
C PRO A 92 -1.72 -13.72 -8.42
N ILE A 93 -1.98 -13.95 -7.13
CA ILE A 93 -2.28 -12.90 -6.16
C ILE A 93 -1.05 -12.68 -5.29
N LEU A 94 -0.51 -11.47 -5.32
CA LEU A 94 0.60 -11.02 -4.48
C LEU A 94 0.05 -10.19 -3.33
N ALA A 95 0.60 -10.38 -2.14
CA ALA A 95 0.33 -9.55 -0.97
C ALA A 95 1.63 -8.89 -0.54
N THR A 96 1.72 -7.57 -0.67
CA THR A 96 2.92 -6.79 -0.37
C THR A 96 2.70 -5.92 0.85
N SER A 97 3.70 -5.85 1.73
CA SER A 97 3.74 -4.83 2.78
C SER A 97 5.14 -4.75 3.42
N ALA A 98 5.50 -3.56 3.88
CA ALA A 98 6.72 -3.35 4.66
C ALA A 98 6.65 -3.94 6.09
N THR A 99 5.44 -4.07 6.65
CA THR A 99 5.24 -4.46 8.06
C THR A 99 4.37 -5.71 8.15
N LEU A 100 5.02 -6.89 8.19
CA LEU A 100 4.35 -8.20 8.35
C LEU A 100 4.99 -9.00 9.50
N PRO A 101 4.78 -8.59 10.77
CA PRO A 101 5.21 -9.42 11.90
C PRO A 101 4.51 -10.78 11.87
N PRO A 102 5.05 -11.82 12.53
CA PRO A 102 4.58 -13.21 12.38
C PRO A 102 3.06 -13.42 12.55
N LEU A 103 2.43 -12.74 13.52
CA LEU A 103 0.98 -12.82 13.74
C LEU A 103 0.19 -12.20 12.57
N VAL A 104 0.59 -11.02 12.12
CA VAL A 104 -0.02 -10.34 10.96
C VAL A 104 0.16 -11.17 9.69
N LEU A 105 1.34 -11.77 9.49
CA LEU A 105 1.60 -12.65 8.36
C LEU A 105 0.70 -13.89 8.37
N ALA A 106 0.51 -14.52 9.54
CA ALA A 106 -0.37 -15.66 9.69
C ALA A 106 -1.83 -15.30 9.36
N ASP A 107 -2.29 -14.15 9.85
CA ASP A 107 -3.63 -13.63 9.55
C ASP A 107 -3.81 -13.34 8.05
N VAL A 108 -2.85 -12.64 7.42
CA VAL A 108 -2.90 -12.35 5.98
C VAL A 108 -2.96 -13.65 5.16
N LYS A 109 -2.16 -14.65 5.51
CA LYS A 109 -2.17 -15.96 4.83
C LYS A 109 -3.52 -16.65 4.97
N ALA A 110 -4.08 -16.67 6.19
CA ALA A 110 -5.37 -17.30 6.46
C ALA A 110 -6.51 -16.58 5.72
N GLN A 111 -6.59 -15.26 5.87
CA GLN A 111 -7.66 -14.43 5.30
C GLN A 111 -7.61 -14.40 3.77
N LEU A 112 -6.43 -14.34 3.16
CA LEU A 112 -6.30 -14.41 1.70
C LEU A 112 -6.22 -15.84 1.16
N SER A 113 -6.46 -16.87 1.99
CA SER A 113 -6.44 -18.28 1.58
C SER A 113 -5.17 -18.66 0.81
N PHE A 114 -4.01 -18.24 1.29
CA PHE A 114 -2.73 -18.67 0.73
C PHE A 114 -2.40 -20.09 1.20
N GLU A 115 -2.45 -21.05 0.29
CA GLU A 115 -2.04 -22.42 0.56
C GLU A 115 -0.51 -22.51 0.66
N SER A 116 -0.01 -23.11 1.74
CA SER A 116 1.43 -23.18 2.00
C SER A 116 2.20 -23.95 0.93
N SER A 117 1.57 -24.89 0.23
CA SER A 117 2.15 -25.68 -0.86
C SER A 117 2.28 -24.92 -2.18
N ARG A 118 1.56 -23.80 -2.34
CA ARG A 118 1.46 -23.04 -3.59
C ARG A 118 1.88 -21.58 -3.45
N MET A 119 2.33 -21.18 -2.26
CA MET A 119 2.78 -19.81 -1.99
C MET A 119 4.31 -19.73 -1.95
N MET A 120 4.82 -18.59 -2.39
CA MET A 120 6.19 -18.16 -2.12
C MET A 120 6.14 -17.03 -1.10
N TYR A 121 7.04 -17.08 -0.12
CA TYR A 121 7.21 -16.01 0.87
C TYR A 121 8.61 -15.44 0.76
N ILE A 122 8.71 -14.13 0.57
CA ILE A 122 9.98 -13.39 0.46
C ILE A 122 10.00 -12.33 1.56
N ASN A 123 11.07 -12.31 2.35
CA ASN A 123 11.36 -11.29 3.34
C ASN A 123 12.77 -10.75 3.09
N LEU A 124 12.86 -9.49 2.68
CA LEU A 124 14.13 -8.83 2.36
C LEU A 124 14.74 -8.12 3.57
N GLY A 125 14.10 -8.18 4.74
CA GLY A 125 14.47 -7.42 5.92
C GLY A 125 14.11 -5.93 5.80
N ASN A 126 14.40 -5.20 6.86
CA ASN A 126 14.21 -3.75 6.95
C ASN A 126 15.53 -3.00 7.17
N ASP A 127 16.67 -3.69 7.03
CA ASP A 127 17.98 -3.07 7.19
C ASP A 127 18.21 -2.02 6.11
N ARG A 128 18.77 -0.89 6.53
CA ARG A 128 19.04 0.27 5.69
C ARG A 128 20.43 0.75 6.03
N HIS A 129 21.42 0.23 5.30
CA HIS A 129 22.83 0.60 5.41
C HIS A 129 23.10 2.12 5.32
N ASN A 130 22.18 2.88 4.73
CA ASN A 130 22.24 4.34 4.60
C ASN A 130 21.49 5.10 5.71
N ILE A 131 21.03 4.43 6.78
CA ILE A 131 20.39 5.03 7.95
C ILE A 131 21.25 4.77 9.18
N THR A 132 21.63 5.85 9.88
CA THR A 132 22.37 5.77 11.14
C THR A 132 21.44 6.13 12.29
N PRO A 133 21.09 5.19 13.18
CA PRO A 133 20.32 5.50 14.37
C PRO A 133 21.18 6.27 15.37
N LEU A 134 20.66 7.39 15.87
CA LEU A 134 21.32 8.21 16.89
C LEU A 134 20.34 8.48 18.04
N VAL A 135 20.83 8.32 19.27
CA VAL A 135 20.09 8.63 20.49
C VAL A 135 20.83 9.75 21.20
N SER A 136 20.14 10.86 21.42
CA SER A 136 20.67 11.99 22.19
C SER A 136 19.76 12.29 23.38
N ARG A 137 20.36 12.68 24.49
CA ARG A 137 19.62 13.07 25.69
C ARG A 137 19.06 14.47 25.49
N MET A 138 17.75 14.63 25.64
CA MET A 138 17.14 15.95 25.75
C MET A 138 17.40 16.51 27.14
N HIS A 139 18.03 17.69 27.22
CA HIS A 139 18.40 18.32 28.49
C HIS A 139 17.33 19.29 29.03
N GLY A 140 16.47 19.83 28.16
CA GLY A 140 15.35 20.68 28.56
C GLY A 140 13.98 20.00 28.50
N ALA A 141 12.93 20.78 28.77
CA ALA A 141 11.55 20.34 28.64
C ALA A 141 11.18 20.10 27.15
N ALA A 142 9.99 19.55 26.88
CA ALA A 142 9.56 19.24 25.51
C ALA A 142 9.53 20.44 24.53
N GLY A 143 9.54 21.68 25.05
CA GLY A 143 9.65 22.91 24.24
C GLY A 143 11.08 23.38 24.00
N ASP A 144 12.09 22.72 24.59
CA ASP A 144 13.49 23.01 24.33
C ASP A 144 13.91 22.39 23.00
N LEU A 145 14.12 23.25 22.00
CA LEU A 145 14.48 22.85 20.64
C LEU A 145 15.99 22.73 20.44
N ASN A 146 16.82 22.95 21.46
CA ASN A 146 18.28 22.78 21.35
C ASN A 146 18.67 21.37 20.91
N ALA A 147 17.85 20.37 21.23
CA ALA A 147 18.04 18.99 20.76
C ALA A 147 17.93 18.84 19.23
N LEU A 148 17.43 19.86 18.52
CA LEU A 148 17.28 19.89 17.07
C LEU A 148 18.42 20.65 16.36
N ASN A 149 19.40 21.18 17.10
CA ASN A 149 20.51 21.94 16.53
C ASN A 149 21.25 21.15 15.44
N PHE A 150 21.37 19.83 15.57
CA PHE A 150 21.96 18.97 14.52
C PHE A 150 21.30 19.12 13.14
N ALA A 151 20.04 19.55 13.07
CA ALA A 151 19.32 19.73 11.80
C ALA A 151 19.57 21.10 11.14
N VAL A 152 20.16 22.05 11.88
CA VAL A 152 20.34 23.45 11.47
C VAL A 152 21.75 23.99 11.71
N ASP A 153 22.63 23.26 12.37
CA ASP A 153 23.99 23.72 12.72
C ASP A 153 24.86 24.03 11.48
N GLU A 154 24.60 23.33 10.36
CA GLU A 154 25.27 23.59 9.07
C GLU A 154 24.46 24.53 8.16
N ALA A 155 23.40 25.17 8.67
CA ALA A 155 22.57 26.07 7.90
C ALA A 155 23.33 27.32 7.49
N VAL A 156 23.40 27.57 6.17
CA VAL A 156 23.96 28.82 5.63
C VAL A 156 22.82 29.72 5.21
N ALA A 157 22.85 30.98 5.65
CA ALA A 157 21.86 31.98 5.29
C ALA A 157 21.69 32.08 3.76
N GLY A 158 20.45 31.99 3.28
CA GLY A 158 20.13 32.05 1.85
C GLY A 158 20.24 30.73 1.08
N LEU A 159 20.68 29.63 1.72
CA LEU A 159 20.66 28.30 1.13
C LEU A 159 19.50 27.44 1.68
N PRO A 160 18.93 26.54 0.86
CA PRO A 160 17.89 25.63 1.32
C PRO A 160 18.47 24.61 2.30
N LEU A 161 17.81 24.45 3.45
CA LEU A 161 18.11 23.36 4.37
C LEU A 161 17.87 22.00 3.71
N PRO A 162 18.61 20.96 4.10
CA PRO A 162 18.24 19.58 3.82
C PRO A 162 16.79 19.31 4.26
N LYS A 163 16.06 18.53 3.48
CA LYS A 163 14.68 18.15 3.84
C LYS A 163 14.71 17.27 5.08
N THR A 164 14.19 17.80 6.18
CA THR A 164 14.16 17.13 7.49
C THR A 164 12.73 17.02 7.99
N LEU A 165 12.36 15.83 8.47
CA LEU A 165 11.08 15.56 9.13
C LEU A 165 11.33 15.46 10.64
N ILE A 166 10.63 16.28 11.42
CA ILE A 166 10.71 16.30 12.88
C ILE A 166 9.33 15.96 13.44
N PHE A 167 9.26 14.90 14.24
CA PHE A 167 8.01 14.44 14.83
C PHE A 167 7.89 14.96 16.27
N PHE A 168 6.75 15.57 16.58
CA PHE A 168 6.42 16.04 17.92
C PHE A 168 5.25 15.24 18.50
N ASN A 169 5.27 15.01 19.80
CA ASN A 169 4.21 14.26 20.49
C ASN A 169 2.84 14.98 20.47
N ARG A 170 2.84 16.29 20.28
CA ARG A 170 1.64 17.14 20.22
C ARG A 170 1.84 18.24 19.19
N ARG A 171 0.74 18.78 18.69
CA ARG A 171 0.77 19.98 17.85
C ARG A 171 1.34 21.14 18.67
N MET A 172 2.38 21.80 18.17
CA MET A 172 2.82 23.07 18.74
C MET A 172 1.75 24.13 18.46
N LEU A 173 1.33 24.83 19.51
CA LEU A 173 0.41 25.97 19.44
C LEU A 173 1.20 27.25 19.18
#